data_AF-A0A951LEM8-F1
#
_entry.id   AF-A0A951LEM8-F1
#
_cell.length_a   1.000
_cell.length_b   1.000
_cell.length_c   1.000
_cell.angle_alpha   90.00
_cell.angle_beta   90.00
_cell.angle_gamma   90.00
#
_symmetry.space_group_name_H-M   'P 1'
#
loop_
_entity.id
_entity.type
_entity.pdbx_description
1 polymer ?
#
loop_
_entity_poly.entity_id
_entity_poly.type
_entity_poly.pdbx_seq_one_letter_code
_entity_poly.pdbx_strand_id
1 'polypeptide(L)'
;MKAKPRIAWDYSQRNMAEPERLLQSKSFTACLEQAELCCEQARQAARARRFKAACGLFTTASDLYRRALNLDSASYPAVENRLRAIEVEINTNTELAKDMVQRITAKPGHNPFK
;
A
#
# COMPACT_ATOMS: atom_id res chain seq x y z
N MET A 1 -4.64 -10.59 23.57
CA MET A 1 -4.10 -10.38 22.20
C MET A 1 -5.23 -10.65 21.21
N LYS A 2 -5.74 -9.63 20.51
CA LYS A 2 -6.84 -9.82 19.54
C LYS A 2 -6.24 -10.18 18.18
N ALA A 3 -6.47 -11.40 17.71
CA ALA A 3 -6.09 -11.83 16.37
C ALA A 3 -6.83 -10.96 15.33
N LYS A 4 -6.09 -10.30 14.43
CA LYS A 4 -6.67 -9.58 13.29
C LYS A 4 -7.28 -10.59 12.32
N PRO A 5 -8.45 -10.31 11.71
CA PRO A 5 -9.03 -11.21 10.72
C PRO A 5 -8.12 -11.27 9.47
N ARG A 6 -7.54 -12.44 9.19
CA ARG A 6 -6.94 -12.72 7.87
C ARG A 6 -8.09 -12.82 6.88
N ILE A 7 -8.09 -11.94 5.88
CA ILE A 7 -9.00 -12.04 4.74
C ILE A 7 -8.70 -13.37 4.05
N ALA A 8 -9.69 -14.26 4.03
CA ALA A 8 -9.61 -15.53 3.32
C ALA A 8 -9.87 -15.27 1.83
N TRP A 9 -8.89 -15.58 0.98
CA TRP A 9 -9.01 -15.48 -0.46
C TRP A 9 -9.54 -16.82 -0.98
N ASP A 10 -10.73 -16.82 -1.58
CA ASP A 10 -11.34 -18.01 -2.21
C ASP A 10 -10.89 -18.09 -3.69
N TYR A 11 -10.25 -19.18 -4.09
CA TYR A 11 -9.59 -19.33 -5.39
C TYR A 11 -10.32 -20.34 -6.28
N SER A 12 -10.87 -19.91 -7.41
CA SER A 12 -11.44 -20.79 -8.44
C SER A 12 -10.62 -20.72 -9.73
N GLN A 13 -9.86 -21.78 -10.03
CA GLN A 13 -8.89 -21.82 -11.14
C GLN A 13 -9.12 -23.07 -12.00
N ARG A 14 -9.80 -22.92 -13.15
CA ARG A 14 -10.01 -24.01 -14.13
C ARG A 14 -8.99 -23.85 -15.28
N ASN A 15 -8.05 -24.80 -15.41
CA ASN A 15 -7.26 -25.17 -16.63
C ASN A 15 -5.71 -25.13 -16.62
N MET A 16 -4.99 -25.08 -15.49
CA MET A 16 -3.51 -25.30 -15.45
C MET A 16 -3.09 -26.70 -14.91
N ALA A 17 -1.83 -27.12 -15.05
CA ALA A 17 -1.35 -28.33 -14.38
C ALA A 17 -1.26 -28.11 -12.85
N GLU A 18 -1.69 -29.09 -12.04
CA GLU A 18 -1.71 -29.06 -10.56
C GLU A 18 -0.47 -28.41 -9.89
N PRO A 19 0.78 -28.79 -10.23
CA PRO A 19 1.96 -28.21 -9.57
C PRO A 19 2.20 -26.73 -9.91
N GLU A 20 1.88 -26.31 -11.13
CA GLU A 20 2.02 -24.90 -11.56
C GLU A 20 0.96 -24.02 -10.88
N ARG A 21 -0.27 -24.53 -10.72
CA ARG A 21 -1.35 -23.86 -9.96
C ARG A 21 -0.95 -23.60 -8.52
N LEU A 22 -0.39 -24.62 -7.85
CA LEU A 22 0.01 -24.52 -6.45
C LEU A 22 1.16 -23.52 -6.26
N LEU A 23 2.11 -23.46 -7.19
CA LEU A 23 3.23 -22.51 -7.13
C LEU A 23 2.77 -21.06 -7.36
N GLN A 24 1.86 -20.86 -8.30
CA GLN A 24 1.31 -19.54 -8.65
C GLN A 24 0.41 -19.00 -7.52
N SER A 25 -0.45 -19.85 -6.94
CA SER A 25 -1.27 -19.51 -5.77
C SER A 25 -0.44 -19.13 -4.54
N LYS A 26 0.67 -19.84 -4.28
CA LYS A 26 1.64 -19.48 -3.23
C LYS A 26 2.29 -18.12 -3.49
N SER A 27 2.70 -17.87 -4.73
CA SER A 27 3.34 -16.61 -5.13
C SER A 27 2.37 -15.42 -5.05
N PHE A 28 1.11 -15.63 -5.44
CA PHE A 28 0.04 -14.66 -5.30
C PHE A 28 -0.20 -14.31 -3.82
N THR A 29 -0.39 -15.33 -2.97
CA THR A 29 -0.65 -15.13 -1.54
C THR A 29 0.51 -14.40 -0.85
N ALA A 30 1.75 -14.77 -1.17
CA ALA A 30 2.94 -14.11 -0.66
C ALA A 30 3.00 -12.62 -1.05
N CYS A 31 2.61 -12.28 -2.29
CA CYS A 31 2.54 -10.88 -2.71
C CYS A 31 1.50 -10.09 -1.90
N LEU A 32 0.32 -10.66 -1.66
CA LEU A 32 -0.73 -10.00 -0.87
C LEU A 32 -0.35 -9.80 0.59
N GLU A 33 0.25 -10.82 1.22
CA GLU A 33 0.69 -10.74 2.62
C GLU A 33 1.79 -9.67 2.79
N GLN A 34 2.76 -9.63 1.87
CA GLN A 34 3.80 -8.61 1.88
C GLN A 34 3.22 -7.21 1.62
N ALA A 35 2.24 -7.09 0.74
CA ALA A 35 1.58 -5.81 0.45
C ALA A 35 0.86 -5.25 1.67
N GLU A 36 0.15 -6.10 2.43
CA GLU A 36 -0.50 -5.67 3.68
C GLU A 36 0.51 -5.29 4.76
N LEU A 37 1.64 -6.00 4.87
CA LEU A 37 2.71 -5.63 5.79
C LEU A 37 3.27 -4.24 5.45
N CYS A 38 3.53 -3.97 4.16
CA CYS A 38 3.95 -2.64 3.71
C CYS A 38 2.90 -1.57 4.03
N CYS A 39 1.60 -1.86 3.86
CA CYS A 39 0.53 -0.93 4.25
C CYS A 39 0.52 -0.63 5.76
N GLU A 40 0.73 -1.65 6.61
CA GLU A 40 0.79 -1.45 8.06
C GLU A 40 1.99 -0.58 8.45
N GLN A 41 3.17 -0.85 7.90
CA GLN A 41 4.36 -0.04 8.13
C GLN A 41 4.19 1.39 7.60
N ALA A 42 3.56 1.57 6.44
CA ALA A 42 3.27 2.87 5.86
C ALA A 42 2.39 3.71 6.80
N ARG A 43 1.31 3.11 7.34
CA ARG A 43 0.44 3.78 8.32
C ARG A 43 1.17 4.12 9.63
N GLN A 44 2.08 3.25 10.09
CA GLN A 44 2.92 3.56 11.26
C GLN A 44 3.86 4.76 10.96
N ALA A 45 4.49 4.79 9.79
CA ALA A 45 5.32 5.90 9.35
C ALA A 45 4.52 7.21 9.25
N ALA A 46 3.31 7.16 8.69
CA ALA A 46 2.39 8.30 8.58
C ALA A 46 2.01 8.87 9.97
N ARG A 47 1.68 8.00 10.94
CA ARG A 47 1.41 8.40 12.34
C ARG A 47 2.61 9.07 12.99
N ALA A 48 3.83 8.64 12.63
CA ALA A 48 5.08 9.27 13.05
C ALA A 48 5.45 10.52 12.23
N ARG A 49 4.53 11.04 11.39
CA ARG A 49 4.73 12.20 10.49
C ARG A 49 5.88 12.02 9.48
N ARG A 50 6.29 10.78 9.21
CA ARG A 50 7.31 10.43 8.21
C ARG A 50 6.63 10.22 6.85
N PHE A 51 5.94 11.24 6.35
CA PHE A 51 5.04 11.13 5.19
C PHE A 51 5.73 10.65 3.91
N LYS A 52 6.97 11.10 3.64
CA LYS A 52 7.75 10.61 2.49
C LYS A 52 8.03 9.11 2.56
N ALA A 53 8.36 8.61 3.75
CA ALA A 53 8.58 7.18 3.97
C ALA A 53 7.26 6.38 3.86
N ALA A 54 6.16 6.94 4.38
CA ALA A 54 4.84 6.36 4.22
C ALA A 54 4.44 6.23 2.74
N CYS A 55 4.64 7.27 1.92
CA CYS A 55 4.39 7.22 0.48
C CYS A 55 5.20 6.11 -0.19
N GLY A 56 6.51 6.00 0.11
CA GLY A 56 7.34 4.94 -0.45
C GLY A 56 6.82 3.53 -0.13
N LEU A 57 6.43 3.29 1.12
CA LEU A 57 5.87 2.00 1.55
C LEU A 57 4.51 1.70 0.91
N PHE A 58 3.64 2.71 0.76
CA PHE A 58 2.37 2.55 0.04
C PHE A 58 2.58 2.27 -1.46
N THR A 59 3.56 2.91 -2.10
CA THR A 59 3.92 2.60 -3.49
C THR A 59 4.38 1.14 -3.62
N THR A 60 5.26 0.68 -2.73
CA THR A 60 5.69 -0.74 -2.72
C THR A 60 4.50 -1.69 -2.51
N ALA A 61 3.57 -1.37 -1.62
CA ALA A 61 2.35 -2.16 -1.45
C ALA A 61 1.50 -2.21 -2.73
N SER A 62 1.33 -1.06 -3.41
CA SER A 62 0.60 -0.96 -4.67
C SER A 62 1.20 -1.86 -5.75
N ASP A 63 2.54 -1.85 -5.90
CA ASP A 63 3.23 -2.67 -6.88
C ASP A 63 3.09 -4.17 -6.59
N LEU A 64 3.08 -4.56 -5.31
CA LEU A 64 2.84 -5.95 -4.89
C LEU A 64 1.41 -6.41 -5.20
N TYR A 65 0.39 -5.56 -4.99
CA TYR A 65 -0.98 -5.89 -5.40
C TYR A 65 -1.13 -6.01 -6.91
N ARG A 66 -0.51 -5.11 -7.69
CA ARG A 66 -0.50 -5.22 -9.15
C ARG A 66 0.21 -6.50 -9.62
N ARG A 67 1.32 -6.86 -8.97
CA ARG A 67 2.01 -8.12 -9.24
C ARG A 67 1.14 -9.33 -8.92
N ALA A 68 0.39 -9.30 -7.82
CA ALA A 68 -0.56 -10.36 -7.49
C ALA A 68 -1.64 -10.49 -8.59
N LEU A 69 -2.24 -9.40 -9.06
CA LEU A 69 -3.19 -9.43 -10.18
C LEU A 69 -2.58 -9.97 -11.49
N ASN A 70 -1.28 -9.75 -11.73
CA ASN A 70 -0.61 -10.33 -12.90
C ASN A 70 -0.32 -11.83 -12.73
N LEU A 71 -0.15 -12.28 -11.48
CA LEU A 71 0.05 -13.69 -11.16
C LEU A 71 -1.26 -14.48 -11.18
N ASP A 72 -2.41 -13.85 -11.13
CA ASP A 72 -3.69 -14.54 -11.22
C ASP A 72 -4.66 -13.76 -12.09
N SER A 73 -4.97 -14.31 -13.26
CA SER A 73 -5.82 -13.67 -14.26
C SER A 73 -7.29 -13.51 -13.82
N ALA A 74 -7.68 -14.09 -12.68
CA ALA A 74 -8.96 -13.82 -12.07
C ALA A 74 -8.99 -12.37 -11.53
N SER A 75 -10.05 -11.62 -11.86
CA SER A 75 -10.29 -10.34 -11.20
C SER A 75 -10.62 -10.61 -9.73
N TYR A 76 -9.89 -9.94 -8.84
CA TYR A 76 -10.15 -9.92 -7.40
C TYR A 76 -10.65 -8.54 -7.02
N PRO A 77 -11.97 -8.31 -6.97
CA PRO A 77 -12.54 -7.00 -6.64
C PRO A 77 -11.99 -6.43 -5.33
N ALA A 78 -11.67 -7.28 -4.36
CA ALA A 78 -11.05 -6.87 -3.10
C ALA A 78 -9.62 -6.33 -3.27
N VAL A 79 -8.81 -6.88 -4.20
CA VAL A 79 -7.47 -6.36 -4.52
C VAL A 79 -7.58 -5.02 -5.26
N GLU A 80 -8.50 -4.90 -6.21
CA GLU A 80 -8.75 -3.65 -6.93
C GLU A 80 -9.27 -2.54 -5.99
N ASN A 81 -10.17 -2.87 -5.06
CA ASN A 81 -10.61 -1.95 -4.01
C ASN A 81 -9.44 -1.50 -3.13
N ARG A 82 -8.52 -2.41 -2.83
CA ARG A 82 -7.34 -2.10 -2.02
C ARG A 82 -6.37 -1.18 -2.74
N LEU A 83 -6.14 -1.40 -4.04
CA LEU A 83 -5.35 -0.50 -4.88
C LEU A 83 -5.90 0.92 -4.88
N ARG A 84 -7.22 1.08 -5.08
CA ARG A 84 -7.88 2.39 -4.99
C ARG A 84 -7.71 3.05 -3.62
N ALA A 85 -7.83 2.28 -2.54
CA ALA A 85 -7.61 2.79 -1.19
C ALA A 85 -6.17 3.26 -0.96
N ILE A 86 -5.18 2.52 -1.48
CA ILE A 86 -3.76 2.89 -1.39
C ILE A 86 -3.47 4.19 -2.15
N GLU A 87 -4.07 4.38 -3.33
CA GLU A 87 -3.93 5.63 -4.09
C GLU A 87 -4.43 6.84 -3.29
N VAL A 88 -5.56 6.70 -2.60
CA VAL A 88 -6.05 7.73 -1.67
C VAL A 88 -5.07 7.97 -0.52
N GLU A 89 -4.51 6.92 0.08
CA GLU A 89 -3.51 7.04 1.14
C GLU A 89 -2.23 7.75 0.63
N ILE A 90 -1.73 7.43 -0.57
CA ILE A 90 -0.56 8.09 -1.19
C ILE A 90 -0.83 9.57 -1.41
N ASN A 91 -1.96 9.91 -2.02
CA ASN A 91 -2.32 11.31 -2.28
C ASN A 91 -2.42 12.11 -0.98
N THR A 92 -3.09 11.55 0.02
CA THR A 92 -3.22 12.16 1.35
C THR A 92 -1.86 12.43 1.99
N ASN A 93 -0.97 11.42 2.01
CA ASN A 93 0.36 11.57 2.60
C ASN A 93 1.25 12.53 1.80
N THR A 94 1.06 12.62 0.48
CA THR A 94 1.76 13.57 -0.38
C THR A 94 1.37 15.01 -0.04
N GLU A 95 0.08 15.29 0.13
CA GLU A 95 -0.38 16.62 0.54
C GLU A 95 0.11 16.99 1.96
N LEU A 96 0.07 16.04 2.91
CA LEU A 96 0.62 16.25 4.25
C LEU A 96 2.14 16.52 4.23
N ALA A 97 2.88 15.85 3.33
CA ALA A 97 4.30 16.10 3.15
C ALA A 97 4.55 17.52 2.61
N LYS A 98 3.76 17.98 1.64
CA LYS A 98 3.84 19.34 1.07
C LYS A 98 3.55 20.41 2.13
N ASP A 99 2.45 20.29 2.88
CA ASP A 99 2.09 21.21 3.97
C ASP A 99 3.21 21.27 5.04
N MET A 100 3.78 20.12 5.41
CA MET A 100 4.88 20.08 6.36
C MET A 100 6.12 20.83 5.85
N VAL A 101 6.50 20.66 4.57
CA VAL A 101 7.62 21.39 3.97
C VAL A 101 7.32 22.88 3.95
N GLN A 102 6.12 23.30 3.53
CA GLN A 102 5.72 24.70 3.49
C GLN A 102 5.82 25.37 4.87
N ARG A 103 5.36 24.70 5.93
CA ARG A 103 5.47 25.20 7.32
C ARG A 103 6.91 25.32 7.81
N ILE A 104 7.80 24.43 7.38
CA ILE A 104 9.23 24.51 7.72
C ILE A 104 9.89 25.67 6.97
N THR A 105 9.55 25.87 5.69
CA THR A 105 10.12 26.93 4.86
C THR A 105 9.54 28.31 5.16
N ALA A 106 8.30 28.37 5.65
CA ALA A 106 7.64 29.60 6.11
C ALA A 106 8.10 29.94 7.54
N LYS A 107 9.39 30.26 7.73
CA LYS A 107 9.83 30.91 8.97
C LYS A 107 9.49 32.42 8.94
N PRO A 108 9.17 33.02 10.10
CA PRO A 108 8.78 34.42 10.22
C PRO A 108 10.01 35.31 10.10
N GLY A 109 10.09 36.12 9.06
CA GLY A 109 11.30 36.89 8.80
C GLY A 109 11.23 37.87 7.65
N HIS A 110 10.15 38.64 7.53
CA HIS A 110 10.25 39.95 6.90
C HIS A 110 9.36 40.93 7.64
N ASN A 111 9.92 41.54 8.68
CA ASN A 111 9.40 42.79 9.19
C ASN A 111 10.22 43.90 8.50
N PRO A 112 9.69 44.58 7.48
CA PRO A 112 10.41 45.66 6.80
C PRO A 112 10.52 46.95 7.65
N PHE A 113 10.17 46.87 8.94
CA PHE A 113 10.11 48.01 9.87
C PHE A 113 10.93 47.80 11.16
N LYS A 114 12.05 47.06 11.10
CA LYS A 114 13.05 47.04 12.19
C LYS A 114 14.44 47.38 11.68
#